data_AF-A0A932MXQ1-F1
#
_entry.id   AF-A0A932MXQ1-F1
#
_cell.length_a   1.000
_cell.length_b   1.000
_cell.length_c   1.000
_cell.angle_alpha   90.00
_cell.angle_beta   90.00
_cell.angle_gamma   90.00
#
_symmetry.space_group_name_H-M   'P 1'
#
loop_
_entity.id
_entity.type
_entity.pdbx_description
1 polymer ?
#
loop_
_entity_poly.entity_id
_entity_poly.type
_entity_poly.pdbx_seq_one_letter_code
_entity_poly.pdbx_strand_id
1 'polypeptide(L)'
;MVEGCVCARDPYCCAVEWDAACVGSVGLGCGSCAGASCGNDAIDGYEVCDGTDLGGEMCTSLGFTGGALACLSDCSGYDTSGCTGTGPVCGNNVAEGTEECDGADLRGASCADLAWYVDGVLACRPGCDGYDASACRTAAGGECCETIPGGGCDDYTVETCVCSVDRFCCTIEWDQNCVTQVDTLGCGRCLGMCGDNYADIGERCDGFNLRGMTCETLGYTGGTLSCANDCLGFVTTACTGTGPVCGNRILEGLEPCDDTNLDGKTCSSLHFAGGTLACDPTCRRFNTSGCTREVPTSCGDGIINGFDRCDGSAWRSASFADCASYNLGSGTMVCTSLCEPDYSLCELTDVCAAYGVYDDGTCDACDWIGGTVDDPDCRLECAANGICGPACLYYGVIDPDCATCGNGVQEDYEECDGGDLTIDECDPFFGYTGGTMGCTATCRADFSGCTL
;
A
#
# COMPACT_ATOMS: atom_id res chain seq x y z
N MET A 1 10.47 40.76 14.00
CA MET A 1 9.73 39.91 14.98
C MET A 1 8.91 38.84 14.27
N VAL A 2 8.37 39.07 13.07
CA VAL A 2 7.70 38.03 12.24
C VAL A 2 8.70 37.02 11.67
N GLU A 3 9.75 37.49 11.00
CA GLU A 3 10.79 36.64 10.39
C GLU A 3 11.38 35.63 11.38
N GLY A 4 11.88 36.09 12.54
CA GLY A 4 12.42 35.20 13.58
C GLY A 4 11.40 34.21 14.20
N CYS A 5 10.10 34.51 14.15
CA CYS A 5 9.06 33.59 14.63
C CYS A 5 8.73 32.53 13.58
N VAL A 6 8.56 32.95 12.31
CA VAL A 6 8.35 32.03 11.17
C VAL A 6 9.56 31.10 11.06
N CYS A 7 10.76 31.64 11.17
CA CYS A 7 12.01 30.90 11.20
C CYS A 7 12.14 29.83 12.29
N ALA A 8 11.54 30.07 13.46
CA ALA A 8 11.59 29.11 14.56
C ALA A 8 10.63 27.93 14.35
N ARG A 9 9.64 28.10 13.48
CA ARG A 9 8.67 27.05 13.10
C ARG A 9 9.07 26.35 11.81
N ASP A 10 9.57 27.11 10.85
CA ASP A 10 10.02 26.63 9.57
C ASP A 10 11.43 27.18 9.27
N PRO A 11 12.47 26.37 9.51
CA PRO A 11 13.85 26.75 9.23
C PRO A 11 14.13 27.02 7.74
N TYR A 12 13.28 26.51 6.82
CA TYR A 12 13.43 26.70 5.39
C TYR A 12 13.33 28.19 5.01
N CYS A 13 12.41 28.92 5.66
CA CYS A 13 12.14 30.34 5.42
C CYS A 13 13.32 31.29 5.68
N CYS A 14 14.40 30.81 6.32
CA CYS A 14 15.57 31.61 6.70
C CYS A 14 16.86 31.07 6.09
N ALA A 15 16.87 29.78 5.73
CA ALA A 15 18.04 29.09 5.23
C ALA A 15 18.05 29.00 3.70
N VAL A 16 16.87 29.02 3.07
CA VAL A 16 16.71 28.75 1.64
C VAL A 16 16.03 29.93 0.95
N GLU A 17 14.72 30.09 1.11
CA GLU A 17 13.98 31.21 0.50
C GLU A 17 12.62 31.47 1.18
N TRP A 18 12.04 32.64 0.91
CA TRP A 18 10.75 33.05 1.47
C TRP A 18 9.63 32.80 0.46
N ASP A 19 8.82 31.77 0.68
CA ASP A 19 7.77 31.30 -0.25
C ASP A 19 6.34 31.48 0.30
N ALA A 20 5.33 30.93 -0.39
CA ALA A 20 3.93 31.03 -0.01
C ALA A 20 3.61 30.33 1.34
N ALA A 21 4.36 29.28 1.71
CA ALA A 21 4.22 28.61 3.00
C ALA A 21 4.82 29.46 4.14
N CYS A 22 5.92 30.16 3.88
CA CYS A 22 6.48 31.16 4.79
C CYS A 22 5.50 32.32 5.04
N VAL A 23 4.70 32.70 4.04
CA VAL A 23 3.66 33.72 4.19
C VAL A 23 2.41 33.17 4.91
N GLY A 24 1.97 31.95 4.60
CA GLY A 24 0.83 31.30 5.30
C GLY A 24 1.10 31.06 6.79
N SER A 25 2.34 30.76 7.15
CA SER A 25 2.78 30.55 8.54
C SER A 25 2.84 31.83 9.37
N VAL A 26 2.84 33.02 8.75
CA VAL A 26 2.66 34.31 9.45
C VAL A 26 1.34 34.32 10.21
N GLY A 27 0.25 33.91 9.55
CA GLY A 27 -1.12 33.89 10.11
C GLY A 27 -1.33 32.88 11.24
N LEU A 28 -0.41 31.92 11.42
CA LEU A 28 -0.46 30.90 12.48
C LEU A 28 0.14 31.37 13.82
N GLY A 29 0.07 32.67 14.10
CA GLY A 29 0.45 33.27 15.38
C GLY A 29 1.83 33.94 15.41
N CYS A 30 2.51 34.07 14.27
CA CYS A 30 3.79 34.79 14.15
C CYS A 30 3.63 36.27 13.75
N GLY A 31 2.42 36.68 13.40
CA GLY A 31 2.01 38.06 13.13
C GLY A 31 0.79 38.09 12.22
N SER A 32 0.44 39.28 11.73
CA SER A 32 -0.32 39.44 10.49
C SER A 32 0.54 40.31 9.58
N CYS A 33 0.44 40.10 8.26
CA CYS A 33 0.95 41.08 7.30
C CYS A 33 0.13 42.37 7.49
N ALA A 34 0.54 43.23 8.41
CA ALA A 34 -0.04 44.55 8.60
C ALA A 34 0.35 45.40 7.39
N GLY A 35 -0.48 45.33 6.34
CA GLY A 35 -0.34 46.06 5.08
C GLY A 35 -1.71 46.22 4.43
N ALA A 36 -2.25 45.14 3.89
CA ALA A 36 -3.55 45.14 3.20
C ALA A 36 -4.68 45.59 4.16
N SER A 37 -5.25 46.76 3.87
CA SER A 37 -6.35 47.33 4.63
C SER A 37 -7.38 47.86 3.66
N CYS A 38 -8.32 47.00 3.30
CA CYS A 38 -9.41 47.36 2.41
C CYS A 38 -10.11 48.68 2.80
N GLY A 39 -10.23 49.57 1.83
CA GLY A 39 -10.75 50.93 1.97
C GLY A 39 -9.68 51.99 2.17
N ASN A 40 -8.41 51.71 1.83
CA ASN A 40 -7.31 52.68 1.89
C ASN A 40 -7.03 53.40 0.54
N ASP A 41 -7.80 53.11 -0.51
CA ASP A 41 -7.66 53.61 -1.89
C ASP A 41 -6.30 53.25 -2.55
N ALA A 42 -5.67 52.14 -2.14
CA ALA A 42 -4.43 51.65 -2.73
C ALA A 42 -4.42 50.11 -2.73
N ILE A 43 -4.29 49.49 -3.90
CA ILE A 43 -4.23 48.02 -3.97
C ILE A 43 -2.95 47.51 -3.29
N ASP A 44 -3.09 46.85 -2.13
CA ASP A 44 -1.98 46.22 -1.43
C ASP A 44 -2.27 44.81 -0.86
N GLY A 45 -1.22 44.00 -0.73
CA GLY A 45 -1.32 42.59 -0.35
C GLY A 45 -2.10 41.73 -1.34
N TYR A 46 -3.30 41.28 -0.97
CA TYR A 46 -4.13 40.33 -1.73
C TYR A 46 -5.42 40.97 -2.30
N GLU A 47 -5.51 42.29 -2.28
CA GLU A 47 -6.68 43.02 -2.77
C GLU A 47 -6.75 42.95 -4.30
N VAL A 48 -7.94 42.70 -4.84
CA VAL A 48 -8.20 42.74 -6.29
C VAL A 48 -8.37 44.19 -6.76
N CYS A 49 -8.93 45.03 -5.89
CA CYS A 49 -9.14 46.47 -6.01
C CYS A 49 -9.22 47.07 -4.59
N ASP A 50 -9.09 48.39 -4.44
CA ASP A 50 -9.39 49.09 -3.18
C ASP A 50 -10.04 50.45 -3.47
N GLY A 51 -11.29 50.62 -3.00
CA GLY A 51 -11.99 51.90 -3.07
C GLY A 51 -12.15 52.38 -4.52
N THR A 52 -11.43 53.44 -4.88
CA THR A 52 -11.38 54.00 -6.24
C THR A 52 -10.22 53.46 -7.10
N ASP A 53 -9.26 52.76 -6.50
CA ASP A 53 -8.19 52.09 -7.21
C ASP A 53 -8.67 50.71 -7.71
N LEU A 54 -9.12 50.68 -8.96
CA LEU A 54 -9.65 49.48 -9.62
C LEU A 54 -8.59 48.71 -10.41
N GLY A 55 -7.30 49.00 -10.23
CA GLY A 55 -6.23 48.27 -10.93
C GLY A 55 -6.22 48.46 -12.44
N GLY A 56 -6.94 49.47 -12.96
CA GLY A 56 -7.12 49.71 -14.39
C GLY A 56 -8.30 48.96 -15.03
N GLU A 57 -9.06 48.19 -14.26
CA GLU A 57 -10.24 47.49 -14.76
C GLU A 57 -11.44 48.43 -14.96
N MET A 58 -12.27 48.11 -15.96
CA MET A 58 -13.49 48.83 -16.31
C MET A 58 -14.59 47.82 -16.63
N CYS A 59 -15.86 48.22 -16.56
CA CYS A 59 -16.96 47.34 -16.98
C CYS A 59 -16.73 46.71 -18.37
N THR A 60 -16.12 47.46 -19.31
CA THR A 60 -15.81 46.95 -20.65
C THR A 60 -14.71 45.90 -20.71
N SER A 61 -13.73 45.92 -19.80
CA SER A 61 -12.71 44.86 -19.73
C SER A 61 -13.27 43.59 -19.10
N LEU A 62 -14.30 43.70 -18.26
CA LEU A 62 -15.01 42.57 -17.65
C LEU A 62 -16.16 42.02 -18.52
N GLY A 63 -16.28 42.39 -19.80
CA GLY A 63 -17.29 41.85 -20.73
C GLY A 63 -18.64 42.59 -20.74
N PHE A 64 -18.76 43.73 -20.05
CA PHE A 64 -19.97 44.57 -20.14
C PHE A 64 -19.84 45.61 -21.27
N THR A 65 -20.95 46.19 -21.69
CA THR A 65 -20.96 47.23 -22.75
C THR A 65 -20.55 48.62 -22.26
N GLY A 66 -20.45 48.83 -20.95
CA GLY A 66 -20.10 50.10 -20.31
C GLY A 66 -20.60 50.16 -18.86
N GLY A 67 -20.61 51.34 -18.24
CA GLY A 67 -21.13 51.56 -16.89
C GLY A 67 -20.05 51.95 -15.87
N ALA A 68 -20.42 51.98 -14.60
CA ALA A 68 -19.52 52.31 -13.49
C ALA A 68 -19.17 51.03 -12.72
N LEU A 69 -17.88 50.67 -12.75
CA LEU A 69 -17.32 49.58 -11.94
C LEU A 69 -16.96 50.13 -10.56
N ALA A 70 -17.20 49.36 -9.51
CA ALA A 70 -16.78 49.69 -8.15
C ALA A 70 -16.05 48.51 -7.52
N CYS A 71 -15.32 48.75 -6.44
CA CYS A 71 -14.73 47.69 -5.63
C CYS A 71 -15.71 47.20 -4.56
N LEU A 72 -15.73 45.89 -4.28
CA LEU A 72 -16.48 45.35 -3.15
C LEU A 72 -15.92 45.89 -1.82
N SER A 73 -16.76 45.99 -0.80
CA SER A 73 -16.36 46.53 0.51
C SER A 73 -15.35 45.68 1.29
N ASP A 74 -15.08 44.48 0.81
CA ASP A 74 -14.07 43.56 1.33
C ASP A 74 -12.85 43.41 0.40
N CYS A 75 -12.79 44.17 -0.70
CA CYS A 75 -11.70 44.20 -1.67
C CYS A 75 -11.37 42.86 -2.32
N SER A 76 -12.26 41.87 -2.18
CA SER A 76 -12.11 40.53 -2.73
C SER A 76 -12.45 40.45 -4.23
N GLY A 77 -13.03 41.52 -4.79
CA GLY A 77 -13.43 41.58 -6.19
C GLY A 77 -14.21 42.85 -6.54
N TYR A 78 -14.76 42.89 -7.76
CA TYR A 78 -15.47 44.04 -8.29
C TYR A 78 -16.99 43.95 -8.11
N ASP A 79 -17.62 45.05 -7.73
CA ASP A 79 -19.07 45.25 -7.80
C ASP A 79 -19.46 45.67 -9.22
N THR A 80 -20.08 44.74 -9.94
CA THR A 80 -20.55 44.93 -11.32
C THR A 80 -21.99 45.42 -11.42
N SER A 81 -22.67 45.69 -10.30
CA SER A 81 -24.07 46.15 -10.31
C SER A 81 -24.28 47.49 -11.00
N GLY A 82 -23.24 48.32 -11.10
CA GLY A 82 -23.20 49.57 -11.85
C GLY A 82 -22.84 49.43 -13.34
N CYS A 83 -22.52 48.22 -13.81
CA CYS A 83 -22.23 47.94 -15.21
C CYS A 83 -23.50 47.80 -16.05
N THR A 84 -23.38 48.09 -17.34
CA THR A 84 -24.47 48.11 -18.32
C THR A 84 -24.24 47.09 -19.44
N GLY A 85 -25.29 46.43 -19.90
CA GLY A 85 -25.20 45.28 -20.82
C GLY A 85 -25.49 43.97 -20.10
N THR A 86 -25.40 42.84 -20.80
CA THR A 86 -25.72 41.51 -20.26
C THR A 86 -24.55 40.83 -19.54
N GLY A 87 -23.41 41.51 -19.38
CA GLY A 87 -22.19 40.92 -18.82
C GLY A 87 -21.66 39.76 -19.66
N PRO A 88 -20.60 39.08 -19.19
CA PRO A 88 -20.15 37.83 -19.78
C PRO A 88 -21.26 36.76 -19.65
N VAL A 89 -21.50 36.02 -20.73
CA VAL A 89 -22.62 35.06 -20.83
C VAL A 89 -22.07 33.66 -21.07
N CYS A 90 -21.91 32.91 -19.98
CA CYS A 90 -21.46 31.54 -20.05
C CYS A 90 -22.40 30.64 -20.89
N GLY A 91 -21.81 29.82 -21.74
CA GLY A 91 -22.48 28.90 -22.67
C GLY A 91 -22.75 29.50 -24.05
N ASN A 92 -22.17 30.65 -24.39
CA ASN A 92 -22.31 31.29 -25.69
C ASN A 92 -21.18 30.91 -26.69
N ASN A 93 -20.21 30.08 -26.25
CA ASN A 93 -19.00 29.66 -26.96
C ASN A 93 -18.01 30.79 -27.30
N VAL A 94 -17.99 31.86 -26.51
CA VAL A 94 -17.05 32.98 -26.62
C VAL A 94 -16.58 33.34 -25.21
N ALA A 95 -15.32 33.04 -24.87
CA ALA A 95 -14.79 33.31 -23.54
C ALA A 95 -14.50 34.81 -23.37
N GLU A 96 -15.43 35.55 -22.77
CA GLU A 96 -15.39 37.02 -22.65
C GLU A 96 -15.28 37.50 -21.20
N GLY A 97 -14.66 38.67 -21.01
CA GLY A 97 -14.50 39.26 -19.67
C GLY A 97 -13.79 38.32 -18.69
N THR A 98 -14.45 38.07 -17.55
CA THR A 98 -13.97 37.26 -16.43
C THR A 98 -14.11 35.74 -16.62
N GLU A 99 -14.68 35.28 -17.73
CA GLU A 99 -14.75 33.84 -18.02
C GLU A 99 -13.33 33.30 -18.26
N GLU A 100 -12.99 32.21 -17.56
CA GLU A 100 -11.75 31.48 -17.84
C GLU A 100 -11.84 30.76 -19.19
N CYS A 101 -13.03 30.28 -19.55
CA CYS A 101 -13.37 29.61 -20.80
C CYS A 101 -14.89 29.71 -21.07
N ASP A 102 -15.34 29.39 -22.29
CA ASP A 102 -16.76 29.18 -22.60
C ASP A 102 -16.94 28.11 -23.69
N GLY A 103 -17.54 26.98 -23.31
CA GLY A 103 -17.82 25.89 -24.25
C GLY A 103 -16.53 25.36 -24.89
N ALA A 104 -16.38 25.58 -26.21
CA ALA A 104 -15.16 25.21 -26.94
C ALA A 104 -14.09 26.31 -26.96
N ASP A 105 -14.40 27.53 -26.54
CA ASP A 105 -13.44 28.62 -26.42
C ASP A 105 -12.68 28.49 -25.09
N LEU A 106 -11.57 27.76 -25.13
CA LEU A 106 -10.71 27.54 -23.97
C LEU A 106 -9.60 28.60 -23.84
N ARG A 107 -9.70 29.74 -24.54
CA ARG A 107 -8.65 30.77 -24.62
C ARG A 107 -7.27 30.25 -25.02
N GLY A 108 -7.25 29.17 -25.79
CA GLY A 108 -6.02 28.50 -26.23
C GLY A 108 -5.39 27.56 -25.19
N ALA A 109 -6.00 27.38 -24.02
CA ALA A 109 -5.58 26.39 -23.04
C ALA A 109 -5.84 24.97 -23.56
N SER A 110 -4.90 24.09 -23.25
CA SER A 110 -4.97 22.66 -23.49
C SER A 110 -4.59 21.91 -22.21
N CYS A 111 -4.82 20.59 -22.21
CA CYS A 111 -4.33 19.75 -21.10
C CYS A 111 -2.83 19.95 -20.88
N ALA A 112 -2.02 20.13 -21.93
CA ALA A 112 -0.57 20.33 -21.81
C ALA A 112 -0.16 21.67 -21.16
N ASP A 113 -1.06 22.66 -21.10
CA ASP A 113 -0.81 23.95 -20.46
C ASP A 113 -1.16 23.93 -18.96
N LEU A 114 -2.01 23.00 -18.55
CA LEU A 114 -2.18 22.63 -17.16
C LEU A 114 -0.99 21.74 -16.82
N ALA A 115 -0.23 22.09 -15.78
CA ALA A 115 0.87 21.23 -15.35
C ALA A 115 0.32 19.80 -15.10
N TRP A 116 1.19 18.79 -15.17
CA TRP A 116 0.87 17.38 -14.91
C TRP A 116 0.13 16.60 -16.03
N TYR A 117 -0.46 17.24 -17.05
CA TYR A 117 -1.07 16.52 -18.20
C TYR A 117 -0.23 16.57 -19.48
N VAL A 118 -0.19 15.46 -20.23
CA VAL A 118 0.55 15.35 -21.51
C VAL A 118 -0.34 15.48 -22.73
N ASP A 119 -1.61 15.10 -22.62
CA ASP A 119 -2.56 15.04 -23.73
C ASP A 119 -4.00 14.96 -23.16
N GLY A 120 -5.01 14.80 -24.00
CA GLY A 120 -6.41 14.63 -23.64
C GLY A 120 -7.28 15.78 -24.13
N VAL A 121 -8.54 15.76 -23.71
CA VAL A 121 -9.52 16.77 -24.09
C VAL A 121 -9.83 17.64 -22.89
N LEU A 122 -9.39 18.89 -22.92
CA LEU A 122 -9.76 19.89 -21.94
C LEU A 122 -11.17 20.40 -22.27
N ALA A 123 -12.04 20.53 -21.28
CA ALA A 123 -13.37 21.10 -21.43
C ALA A 123 -13.55 22.32 -20.52
N CYS A 124 -14.54 23.14 -20.83
CA CYS A 124 -14.94 24.24 -19.95
C CYS A 124 -16.02 23.78 -18.97
N ARG A 125 -15.91 24.15 -17.69
CA ARG A 125 -16.97 23.86 -16.72
C ARG A 125 -18.25 24.62 -17.10
N PRO A 126 -19.45 24.10 -16.76
CA PRO A 126 -20.72 24.77 -17.05
C PRO A 126 -20.89 26.17 -16.43
N GLY A 127 -20.03 26.54 -15.47
CA GLY A 127 -20.01 27.86 -14.83
C GLY A 127 -19.01 28.85 -15.43
N CYS A 128 -18.17 28.45 -16.39
CA CYS A 128 -17.12 29.27 -17.02
C CYS A 128 -16.09 29.87 -16.04
N ASP A 129 -16.07 29.37 -14.80
CA ASP A 129 -15.20 29.74 -13.69
C ASP A 129 -13.98 28.81 -13.56
N GLY A 130 -13.79 27.92 -14.53
CA GLY A 130 -12.70 26.96 -14.52
C GLY A 130 -12.76 25.93 -15.64
N TYR A 131 -11.64 25.25 -15.82
CA TYR A 131 -11.55 24.13 -16.74
C TYR A 131 -11.97 22.80 -16.09
N ASP A 132 -12.54 21.92 -16.90
CA ASP A 132 -12.78 20.51 -16.59
C ASP A 132 -11.68 19.68 -17.25
N ALA A 133 -10.77 19.19 -16.42
CA ALA A 133 -9.64 18.36 -16.83
C ALA A 133 -9.92 16.85 -16.69
N SER A 134 -11.17 16.42 -16.44
CA SER A 134 -11.49 15.01 -16.21
C SER A 134 -11.21 14.10 -17.42
N ALA A 135 -11.07 14.68 -18.61
CA ALA A 135 -10.69 13.99 -19.85
C ALA A 135 -9.25 14.32 -20.32
N CYS A 136 -8.47 14.99 -19.46
CA CYS A 136 -7.03 15.14 -19.65
C CYS A 136 -6.29 13.87 -19.21
N ARG A 137 -5.21 13.53 -19.92
CA ARG A 137 -4.33 12.39 -19.65
C ARG A 137 -3.04 12.88 -19.01
N THR A 138 -2.75 12.40 -17.81
CA THR A 138 -1.54 12.75 -17.05
C THR A 138 -0.28 12.19 -17.68
N ALA A 139 0.84 12.89 -17.50
CA ALA A 139 2.17 12.33 -17.72
C ALA A 139 2.43 11.32 -16.61
N ALA A 140 2.12 10.03 -16.83
CA ALA A 140 2.46 8.95 -15.92
C ALA A 140 2.05 9.18 -14.44
N GLY A 141 0.74 9.18 -14.18
CA GLY A 141 0.20 8.69 -12.90
C GLY A 141 -0.46 7.35 -13.19
N GLY A 142 0.04 6.25 -12.62
CA GLY A 142 -0.66 4.97 -12.58
C GLY A 142 -1.76 4.97 -11.52
N GLU A 143 -2.35 3.81 -11.27
CA GLU A 143 -3.40 3.67 -10.25
C GLU A 143 -2.86 4.05 -8.86
N CYS A 144 -3.61 4.84 -8.09
CA CYS A 144 -3.18 5.31 -6.74
C CYS A 144 -2.86 4.18 -5.75
N CYS A 145 -3.28 2.96 -6.05
CA CYS A 145 -3.06 1.76 -5.24
C CYS A 145 -1.91 0.88 -5.73
N GLU A 146 -1.16 1.35 -6.74
CA GLU A 146 0.08 0.74 -7.20
C GLU A 146 1.25 1.71 -7.02
N THR A 147 2.48 1.19 -7.05
CA THR A 147 3.67 2.05 -7.07
C THR A 147 3.91 2.60 -8.47
N ILE A 148 4.22 3.89 -8.58
CA ILE A 148 4.35 4.60 -9.86
C ILE A 148 5.73 5.24 -9.92
N PRO A 149 6.51 4.97 -10.99
CA PRO A 149 7.77 5.66 -11.26
C PRO A 149 7.51 7.14 -11.62
N GLY A 150 7.39 7.99 -10.60
CA GLY A 150 7.06 9.41 -10.73
C GLY A 150 6.09 9.88 -9.64
N GLY A 151 6.08 11.17 -9.35
CA GLY A 151 5.17 11.74 -8.35
C GLY A 151 3.73 11.84 -8.87
N GLY A 152 2.78 11.49 -8.02
CA GLY A 152 1.33 11.57 -8.26
C GLY A 152 0.73 10.25 -8.72
N CYS A 153 -0.61 10.17 -8.67
CA CYS A 153 -1.41 9.07 -9.17
C CYS A 153 -2.60 9.58 -9.99
N ASP A 154 -3.41 8.69 -10.55
CA ASP A 154 -4.49 9.03 -11.49
C ASP A 154 -5.80 9.55 -10.85
N ASP A 155 -5.96 9.43 -9.52
CA ASP A 155 -7.04 10.06 -8.75
C ASP A 155 -6.56 11.33 -8.04
N TYR A 156 -6.96 12.48 -8.59
CA TYR A 156 -6.62 13.80 -8.06
C TYR A 156 -7.04 14.03 -6.60
N THR A 157 -8.16 13.44 -6.16
CA THR A 157 -8.64 13.62 -4.77
C THR A 157 -7.82 12.82 -3.77
N VAL A 158 -7.43 11.60 -4.16
CA VAL A 158 -6.50 10.76 -3.38
C VAL A 158 -5.11 11.37 -3.38
N GLU A 159 -4.61 11.75 -4.56
CA GLU A 159 -3.32 12.41 -4.74
C GLU A 159 -3.23 13.64 -3.85
N THR A 160 -4.12 14.62 -3.99
CA THR A 160 -4.05 15.87 -3.22
C THR A 160 -4.15 15.66 -1.71
N CYS A 161 -4.86 14.64 -1.26
CA CYS A 161 -4.97 14.29 0.15
C CYS A 161 -3.67 13.66 0.68
N VAL A 162 -3.11 12.65 0.01
CA VAL A 162 -1.81 12.05 0.39
C VAL A 162 -0.72 13.11 0.31
N CYS A 163 -0.75 13.92 -0.74
CA CYS A 163 0.13 15.06 -0.96
C CYS A 163 0.10 16.15 0.11
N SER A 164 -1.02 16.27 0.84
CA SER A 164 -1.13 17.23 1.94
C SER A 164 -0.32 16.81 3.16
N VAL A 165 0.04 15.53 3.24
CA VAL A 165 0.80 14.94 4.35
C VAL A 165 2.22 14.57 3.91
N ASP A 166 2.38 14.01 2.71
CA ASP A 166 3.67 13.60 2.16
C ASP A 166 3.91 14.17 0.77
N ARG A 167 4.79 15.18 0.71
CA ARG A 167 5.13 15.88 -0.53
C ARG A 167 6.03 15.06 -1.46
N PHE A 168 6.68 14.00 -0.95
CA PHE A 168 7.47 13.08 -1.75
C PHE A 168 6.58 12.39 -2.80
N CYS A 169 5.39 11.95 -2.37
CA CYS A 169 4.40 11.30 -3.20
C CYS A 169 3.97 12.11 -4.42
N CYS A 170 4.04 13.45 -4.38
CA CYS A 170 3.60 14.32 -5.48
C CYS A 170 4.72 14.79 -6.40
N THR A 171 5.98 14.69 -5.94
CA THR A 171 7.08 15.42 -6.59
C THR A 171 8.26 14.54 -6.98
N ILE A 172 8.40 13.38 -6.34
CA ILE A 172 9.51 12.46 -6.58
C ILE A 172 8.97 11.14 -7.11
N GLU A 173 8.21 10.41 -6.30
CA GLU A 173 7.77 9.06 -6.63
C GLU A 173 6.55 8.67 -5.79
N TRP A 174 5.58 8.01 -6.42
CA TRP A 174 4.45 7.38 -5.73
C TRP A 174 4.85 5.97 -5.33
N ASP A 175 5.56 5.84 -4.22
CA ASP A 175 6.10 4.57 -3.72
C ASP A 175 5.11 3.81 -2.81
N GLN A 176 5.54 2.70 -2.22
CA GLN A 176 4.68 1.88 -1.35
C GLN A 176 4.17 2.65 -0.12
N ASN A 177 4.90 3.67 0.33
CA ASN A 177 4.49 4.52 1.43
C ASN A 177 3.34 5.44 1.00
N CYS A 178 3.38 5.96 -0.22
CA CYS A 178 2.28 6.72 -0.82
C CYS A 178 1.00 5.89 -0.94
N VAL A 179 1.12 4.63 -1.40
CA VAL A 179 -0.01 3.68 -1.45
C VAL A 179 -0.58 3.39 -0.06
N THR A 180 0.28 3.14 0.93
CA THR A 180 -0.16 2.90 2.33
C THR A 180 -0.84 4.14 2.94
N GLN A 181 -0.40 5.33 2.54
CA GLN A 181 -0.96 6.59 2.99
C GLN A 181 -2.37 6.85 2.45
N VAL A 182 -2.76 6.24 1.32
CA VAL A 182 -4.13 6.32 0.80
C VAL A 182 -5.14 5.85 1.86
N ASP A 183 -4.90 4.69 2.47
CA ASP A 183 -5.77 4.12 3.51
C ASP A 183 -5.57 4.78 4.88
N THR A 184 -4.31 4.91 5.32
CA THR A 184 -4.01 5.37 6.70
C THR A 184 -4.38 6.83 6.95
N LEU A 185 -4.37 7.67 5.91
CA LEU A 185 -4.83 9.06 5.99
C LEU A 185 -6.32 9.20 5.67
N GLY A 186 -7.00 8.12 5.26
CA GLY A 186 -8.39 8.15 4.81
C GLY A 186 -8.59 8.98 3.55
N CYS A 187 -7.56 9.09 2.71
CA CYS A 187 -7.56 9.84 1.46
C CYS A 187 -8.26 9.09 0.32
N GLY A 188 -8.26 7.77 0.41
CA GLY A 188 -8.97 6.83 -0.47
C GLY A 188 -9.01 5.47 0.22
N ARG A 189 -9.22 4.40 -0.55
CA ARG A 189 -9.06 3.03 -0.06
C ARG A 189 -8.38 2.16 -1.10
N CYS A 190 -7.30 1.49 -0.73
CA CYS A 190 -6.58 0.55 -1.59
C CYS A 190 -6.83 -0.92 -1.25
N LEU A 191 -7.86 -1.17 -0.44
CA LEU A 191 -8.44 -2.49 -0.19
C LEU A 191 -9.74 -2.62 -1.00
N GLY A 192 -9.77 -3.61 -1.91
CA GLY A 192 -10.84 -3.88 -2.87
C GLY A 192 -12.25 -3.82 -2.29
N MET A 193 -13.20 -3.29 -3.08
CA MET A 193 -14.59 -3.23 -2.70
C MET A 193 -15.31 -4.49 -3.15
N CYS A 194 -15.60 -5.37 -2.19
CA CYS A 194 -16.42 -6.53 -2.48
C CYS A 194 -17.78 -6.17 -3.12
N GLY A 195 -18.02 -6.65 -4.33
CA GLY A 195 -19.22 -6.52 -5.13
C GLY A 195 -19.07 -5.80 -6.47
N ASP A 196 -17.85 -5.53 -6.95
CA ASP A 196 -17.62 -4.83 -8.23
C ASP A 196 -17.40 -5.78 -9.44
N ASN A 197 -17.35 -7.09 -9.19
CA ASN A 197 -17.08 -8.20 -10.11
C ASN A 197 -15.63 -8.30 -10.64
N TYR A 198 -14.67 -7.64 -9.99
CA TYR A 198 -13.23 -7.80 -10.19
C TYR A 198 -12.63 -8.42 -8.94
N ALA A 199 -11.93 -9.56 -9.07
CA ALA A 199 -11.29 -10.18 -7.91
C ALA A 199 -9.96 -9.49 -7.66
N ASP A 200 -9.97 -8.43 -6.85
CA ASP A 200 -8.84 -7.54 -6.61
C ASP A 200 -7.78 -8.13 -5.65
N ILE A 201 -6.71 -7.38 -5.42
CA ILE A 201 -5.70 -7.76 -4.42
C ILE A 201 -6.31 -7.69 -3.01
N GLY A 202 -6.16 -8.77 -2.23
CA GLY A 202 -6.84 -8.95 -0.94
C GLY A 202 -8.20 -9.64 -1.04
N GLU A 203 -8.76 -9.85 -2.24
CA GLU A 203 -10.00 -10.59 -2.44
C GLU A 203 -9.74 -11.99 -3.01
N ARG A 204 -10.44 -12.96 -2.44
CA ARG A 204 -10.37 -14.36 -2.88
C ARG A 204 -11.23 -14.61 -4.12
N CYS A 205 -12.27 -13.79 -4.29
CA CYS A 205 -13.19 -13.73 -5.42
C CYS A 205 -14.00 -12.42 -5.32
N ASP A 206 -14.69 -12.01 -6.38
CA ASP A 206 -15.71 -10.96 -6.31
C ASP A 206 -16.90 -11.30 -7.22
N GLY A 207 -18.11 -11.34 -6.65
CA GLY A 207 -19.33 -11.52 -7.43
C GLY A 207 -19.29 -12.82 -8.24
N PHE A 208 -19.17 -12.69 -9.57
CA PHE A 208 -19.02 -13.82 -10.49
C PHE A 208 -17.56 -14.15 -10.87
N ASN A 209 -16.62 -13.29 -10.52
CA ASN A 209 -15.20 -13.49 -10.74
C ASN A 209 -14.63 -14.39 -9.63
N LEU A 210 -14.67 -15.70 -9.86
CA LEU A 210 -14.23 -16.73 -8.91
C LEU A 210 -12.78 -17.16 -9.12
N ARG A 211 -11.98 -16.41 -9.91
CA ARG A 211 -10.60 -16.78 -10.30
C ARG A 211 -10.46 -18.22 -10.83
N GLY A 212 -11.47 -18.67 -11.59
CA GLY A 212 -11.49 -20.02 -12.17
C GLY A 212 -11.85 -21.16 -11.19
N MET A 213 -12.16 -20.84 -9.93
CA MET A 213 -12.60 -21.83 -8.95
C MET A 213 -14.02 -22.31 -9.23
N THR A 214 -14.23 -23.62 -9.07
CA THR A 214 -15.55 -24.26 -9.18
C THR A 214 -15.80 -25.16 -7.98
N CYS A 215 -17.05 -25.64 -7.84
CA CYS A 215 -17.35 -26.65 -6.82
C CYS A 215 -16.48 -27.90 -7.01
N GLU A 216 -16.22 -28.32 -8.26
CA GLU A 216 -15.36 -29.44 -8.61
C GLU A 216 -13.89 -29.22 -8.24
N THR A 217 -13.35 -28.02 -8.48
CA THR A 217 -11.95 -27.72 -8.07
C THR A 217 -11.82 -27.67 -6.53
N LEU A 218 -12.90 -27.39 -5.82
CA LEU A 218 -12.97 -27.46 -4.35
C LEU A 218 -13.31 -28.85 -3.80
N GLY A 219 -13.38 -29.89 -4.65
CA GLY A 219 -13.60 -31.28 -4.21
C GLY A 219 -15.07 -31.70 -4.08
N TYR A 220 -16.03 -30.92 -4.59
CA TYR A 220 -17.44 -31.32 -4.69
C TYR A 220 -17.73 -32.00 -6.04
N THR A 221 -18.83 -32.75 -6.12
CA THR A 221 -19.20 -33.46 -7.37
C THR A 221 -19.85 -32.57 -8.45
N GLY A 222 -20.10 -31.30 -8.12
CA GLY A 222 -20.72 -30.31 -9.00
C GLY A 222 -21.43 -29.22 -8.22
N GLY A 223 -22.26 -28.41 -8.89
CA GLY A 223 -23.10 -27.38 -8.27
C GLY A 223 -22.72 -25.96 -8.70
N THR A 224 -23.16 -24.96 -7.94
CA THR A 224 -22.85 -23.55 -8.21
C THR A 224 -22.02 -22.98 -7.07
N LEU A 225 -20.82 -22.51 -7.40
CA LEU A 225 -19.96 -21.78 -6.47
C LEU A 225 -20.28 -20.29 -6.60
N SER A 226 -20.27 -19.55 -5.48
CA SER A 226 -20.37 -18.09 -5.48
C SER A 226 -19.41 -17.48 -4.48
N CYS A 227 -19.09 -16.21 -4.66
CA CYS A 227 -18.29 -15.48 -3.70
C CYS A 227 -19.10 -15.09 -2.45
N ALA A 228 -18.47 -15.04 -1.29
CA ALA A 228 -19.04 -14.48 -0.08
C ALA A 228 -19.11 -12.95 -0.17
N ASN A 229 -20.02 -12.32 0.59
CA ASN A 229 -20.22 -10.86 0.55
C ASN A 229 -19.08 -10.05 1.18
N ASP A 230 -18.11 -10.73 1.80
CA ASP A 230 -16.87 -10.16 2.30
C ASP A 230 -15.71 -10.39 1.33
N CYS A 231 -15.92 -11.14 0.24
CA CYS A 231 -14.92 -11.50 -0.76
C CYS A 231 -13.71 -12.30 -0.23
N LEU A 232 -13.76 -12.75 1.03
CA LEU A 232 -12.70 -13.54 1.68
C LEU A 232 -12.90 -15.05 1.53
N GLY A 233 -14.05 -15.49 1.01
CA GLY A 233 -14.40 -16.90 0.95
C GLY A 233 -15.36 -17.29 -0.16
N PHE A 234 -15.39 -18.58 -0.47
CA PHE A 234 -16.40 -19.14 -1.37
C PHE A 234 -17.58 -19.70 -0.58
N VAL A 235 -18.79 -19.39 -1.03
CA VAL A 235 -20.03 -19.95 -0.50
C VAL A 235 -20.27 -21.31 -1.17
N THR A 236 -20.06 -22.39 -0.41
CA THR A 236 -20.18 -23.77 -0.90
C THR A 236 -21.56 -24.39 -0.67
N THR A 237 -22.52 -23.66 -0.09
CA THR A 237 -23.84 -24.19 0.25
C THR A 237 -24.67 -24.64 -0.96
N ALA A 238 -24.33 -24.15 -2.15
CA ALA A 238 -24.95 -24.54 -3.42
C ALA A 238 -24.10 -25.56 -4.22
N CYS A 239 -22.98 -26.03 -3.67
CA CYS A 239 -22.24 -27.17 -4.21
C CYS A 239 -22.97 -28.49 -3.88
N THR A 240 -22.86 -29.45 -4.78
CA THR A 240 -23.51 -30.77 -4.69
C THR A 240 -22.51 -31.89 -4.40
N GLY A 241 -22.95 -32.89 -3.64
CA GLY A 241 -22.10 -33.97 -3.15
C GLY A 241 -21.66 -33.73 -1.72
N THR A 242 -20.98 -34.72 -1.16
CA THR A 242 -20.17 -34.53 0.05
C THR A 242 -18.88 -33.87 -0.45
N GLY A 243 -18.63 -32.61 -0.09
CA GLY A 243 -17.35 -31.95 -0.38
C GLY A 243 -16.15 -32.68 0.24
N PRO A 244 -14.95 -32.09 0.24
CA PRO A 244 -13.75 -32.74 0.79
C PRO A 244 -14.03 -33.21 2.23
N VAL A 245 -13.79 -34.50 2.48
CA VAL A 245 -14.13 -35.16 3.74
C VAL A 245 -12.86 -35.46 4.50
N CYS A 246 -12.50 -34.54 5.37
CA CYS A 246 -11.37 -34.74 6.28
C CYS A 246 -11.49 -36.04 7.09
N GLY A 247 -10.42 -36.85 7.06
CA GLY A 247 -10.29 -38.11 7.78
C GLY A 247 -10.67 -39.34 6.95
N ASN A 248 -10.78 -39.22 5.62
CA ASN A 248 -11.11 -40.32 4.71
C ASN A 248 -9.87 -40.96 4.03
N ARG A 249 -8.67 -40.42 4.28
CA ARG A 249 -7.34 -40.75 3.74
C ARG A 249 -7.12 -40.41 2.27
N ILE A 250 -7.98 -39.61 1.67
CA ILE A 250 -7.90 -39.17 0.28
C ILE A 250 -7.64 -37.67 0.30
N LEU A 251 -6.71 -37.19 -0.53
CA LEU A 251 -6.54 -35.75 -0.71
C LEU A 251 -7.56 -35.27 -1.73
N GLU A 252 -8.52 -34.45 -1.30
CA GLU A 252 -9.60 -33.94 -2.14
C GLU A 252 -9.68 -32.41 -2.05
N GLY A 253 -9.89 -31.74 -3.19
CA GLY A 253 -9.97 -30.28 -3.23
C GLY A 253 -8.67 -29.59 -2.79
N LEU A 254 -8.75 -28.80 -1.71
CA LEU A 254 -7.65 -27.97 -1.17
C LEU A 254 -7.06 -28.52 0.15
N GLU A 255 -7.24 -29.81 0.43
CA GLU A 255 -6.67 -30.44 1.62
C GLU A 255 -5.14 -30.61 1.46
N PRO A 256 -4.28 -29.93 2.26
CA PRO A 256 -2.84 -30.21 2.28
C PRO A 256 -2.52 -31.61 2.80
N CYS A 257 -3.42 -32.21 3.57
CA CYS A 257 -3.31 -33.55 4.14
C CYS A 257 -4.68 -34.12 4.47
N ASP A 258 -4.77 -35.44 4.61
CA ASP A 258 -5.94 -36.13 5.18
C ASP A 258 -5.50 -37.32 6.04
N ASP A 259 -5.76 -37.23 7.36
CA ASP A 259 -5.48 -38.31 8.31
C ASP A 259 -3.96 -38.67 8.31
N THR A 260 -3.59 -39.83 7.75
CA THR A 260 -2.19 -40.26 7.56
C THR A 260 -1.65 -39.98 6.16
N ASN A 261 -2.48 -39.50 5.24
CA ASN A 261 -2.08 -39.11 3.91
C ASN A 261 -1.57 -37.66 3.95
N LEU A 262 -0.27 -37.49 4.16
CA LEU A 262 0.37 -36.18 4.38
C LEU A 262 0.94 -35.56 3.09
N ASP A 263 0.48 -36.00 1.92
CA ASP A 263 1.02 -35.61 0.61
C ASP A 263 2.56 -35.75 0.50
N GLY A 264 3.11 -36.79 1.14
CA GLY A 264 4.56 -37.01 1.20
C GLY A 264 5.35 -36.02 2.05
N LYS A 265 4.69 -35.06 2.72
CA LYS A 265 5.34 -34.13 3.65
C LYS A 265 5.75 -34.85 4.93
N THR A 266 6.86 -34.40 5.50
CA THR A 266 7.44 -34.83 6.77
C THR A 266 7.85 -33.62 7.58
N CYS A 267 8.10 -33.77 8.88
CA CYS A 267 8.65 -32.68 9.69
C CYS A 267 9.96 -32.14 9.08
N SER A 268 10.82 -33.01 8.56
CA SER A 268 12.09 -32.60 7.92
C SER A 268 11.88 -31.82 6.62
N SER A 269 10.86 -32.16 5.82
CA SER A 269 10.54 -31.38 4.62
C SER A 269 9.84 -30.05 4.92
N LEU A 270 9.41 -29.84 6.17
CA LEU A 270 8.87 -28.58 6.68
C LEU A 270 9.89 -27.86 7.59
N HIS A 271 11.19 -28.15 7.40
CA HIS A 271 12.30 -27.51 8.10
C HIS A 271 12.38 -27.74 9.63
N PHE A 272 11.71 -28.77 10.15
CA PHE A 272 11.93 -29.24 11.53
C PHE A 272 13.07 -30.28 11.58
N ALA A 273 13.74 -30.39 12.74
CA ALA A 273 14.83 -31.33 12.96
C ALA A 273 14.41 -32.81 12.82
N GLY A 274 13.12 -33.10 12.97
CA GLY A 274 12.56 -34.44 12.88
C GLY A 274 11.19 -34.51 13.54
N GLY A 275 10.80 -35.71 13.99
CA GLY A 275 9.54 -35.94 14.69
C GLY A 275 8.45 -36.55 13.79
N THR A 276 7.20 -36.51 14.28
CA THR A 276 6.04 -37.07 13.58
C THR A 276 5.11 -35.94 13.16
N LEU A 277 4.96 -35.77 11.84
CA LEU A 277 3.99 -34.85 11.27
C LEU A 277 2.61 -35.51 11.30
N ALA A 278 1.57 -34.76 11.64
CA ALA A 278 0.19 -35.23 11.57
C ALA A 278 -0.63 -34.26 10.71
N CYS A 279 -1.83 -34.67 10.31
CA CYS A 279 -2.80 -33.77 9.72
C CYS A 279 -3.65 -33.13 10.82
N ASP A 280 -3.99 -31.85 10.66
CA ASP A 280 -4.95 -31.19 11.55
C ASP A 280 -6.35 -31.84 11.41
N PRO A 281 -7.16 -31.95 12.48
CA PRO A 281 -8.50 -32.56 12.41
C PRO A 281 -9.49 -31.88 11.46
N THR A 282 -9.18 -30.69 10.97
CA THR A 282 -9.95 -29.97 9.95
C THR A 282 -9.39 -30.14 8.54
N CYS A 283 -8.25 -30.83 8.39
CA CYS A 283 -7.50 -31.03 7.15
C CYS A 283 -7.15 -29.74 6.41
N ARG A 284 -7.13 -28.60 7.12
CA ARG A 284 -6.76 -27.29 6.54
C ARG A 284 -5.27 -26.97 6.63
N ARG A 285 -4.51 -27.76 7.38
CA ARG A 285 -3.07 -27.58 7.64
C ARG A 285 -2.45 -28.86 8.19
N PHE A 286 -1.12 -28.91 8.20
CA PHE A 286 -0.41 -29.93 8.96
C PHE A 286 -0.37 -29.57 10.45
N ASN A 287 -0.55 -30.58 11.30
CA ASN A 287 -0.26 -30.48 12.72
C ASN A 287 1.22 -30.79 12.96
N THR A 288 1.98 -29.74 13.28
CA THR A 288 3.43 -29.78 13.54
C THR A 288 3.76 -29.98 15.01
N SER A 289 2.79 -30.15 15.91
CA SER A 289 3.04 -30.30 17.35
C SER A 289 3.85 -31.55 17.71
N GLY A 290 3.87 -32.55 16.83
CA GLY A 290 4.68 -33.76 16.94
C GLY A 290 6.07 -33.64 16.31
N CYS A 291 6.39 -32.51 15.68
CA CYS A 291 7.70 -32.24 15.11
C CYS A 291 8.69 -31.78 16.19
N THR A 292 9.91 -32.30 16.13
CA THR A 292 11.00 -31.88 17.00
C THR A 292 11.73 -30.70 16.36
N ARG A 293 11.84 -29.59 17.08
CA ARG A 293 12.72 -28.48 16.71
C ARG A 293 14.15 -28.80 17.13
N GLU A 294 15.13 -28.28 16.39
CA GLU A 294 16.52 -28.37 16.82
C GLU A 294 16.67 -27.58 18.13
N VAL A 295 17.05 -28.25 19.21
CA VAL A 295 17.40 -27.57 20.46
C VAL A 295 18.76 -26.93 20.22
N PRO A 296 18.92 -25.61 20.36
CA PRO A 296 20.25 -25.00 20.32
C PRO A 296 21.13 -25.70 21.37
N THR A 297 22.31 -26.15 20.97
CA THR A 297 23.29 -26.87 21.82
C THR A 297 23.69 -26.10 23.08
N SER A 298 23.30 -24.82 23.18
CA SER A 298 23.55 -23.86 24.25
C SER A 298 22.45 -23.73 25.30
N CYS A 299 21.26 -24.28 25.07
CA CYS A 299 20.14 -24.01 25.96
C CYS A 299 20.21 -24.80 27.29
N GLY A 300 20.11 -24.11 28.42
CA GLY A 300 20.07 -24.68 29.76
C GLY A 300 21.43 -24.73 30.48
N ASP A 301 22.42 -23.98 29.99
CA ASP A 301 23.76 -23.88 30.58
C ASP A 301 23.91 -22.70 31.57
N GLY A 302 22.84 -21.91 31.73
CA GLY A 302 22.78 -20.74 32.59
C GLY A 302 23.43 -19.48 32.01
N ILE A 303 23.81 -19.50 30.74
CA ILE A 303 24.44 -18.38 30.03
C ILE A 303 23.65 -18.10 28.76
N ILE A 304 23.12 -16.88 28.64
CA ILE A 304 22.49 -16.45 27.39
C ILE A 304 23.55 -16.36 26.29
N ASN A 305 23.49 -17.26 25.32
CA ASN A 305 24.42 -17.27 24.20
C ASN A 305 23.73 -17.70 22.89
N GLY A 306 24.39 -17.57 21.74
CA GLY A 306 23.76 -17.86 20.44
C GLY A 306 22.39 -17.16 20.24
N PHE A 307 21.36 -17.97 19.94
CA PHE A 307 19.97 -17.55 19.70
C PHE A 307 19.07 -17.57 20.95
N ASP A 308 19.61 -17.79 22.14
CA ASP A 308 18.80 -17.93 23.37
C ASP A 308 18.04 -16.62 23.67
N ARG A 309 16.70 -16.69 23.80
CA ARG A 309 15.88 -15.57 24.28
C ARG A 309 15.95 -15.47 25.81
N CYS A 310 16.09 -16.62 26.47
CA CYS A 310 16.33 -16.79 27.90
C CYS A 310 17.10 -18.12 28.12
N ASP A 311 17.75 -18.31 29.28
CA ASP A 311 18.33 -19.59 29.71
C ASP A 311 18.09 -19.81 31.21
N GLY A 312 17.15 -20.69 31.55
CA GLY A 312 16.76 -20.95 32.93
C GLY A 312 16.23 -19.69 33.63
N SER A 313 17.00 -19.12 34.57
CA SER A 313 16.67 -17.84 35.22
C SER A 313 17.38 -16.63 34.59
N ALA A 314 18.24 -16.85 33.60
CA ALA A 314 18.98 -15.80 32.92
C ALA A 314 18.14 -15.23 31.77
N TRP A 315 17.85 -13.93 31.82
CA TRP A 315 17.10 -13.20 30.79
C TRP A 315 17.94 -12.05 30.24
N ARG A 316 17.81 -11.73 28.94
CA ARG A 316 18.62 -10.67 28.28
C ARG A 316 18.45 -9.31 28.95
N SER A 317 17.34 -9.13 29.64
CA SER A 317 17.04 -8.02 30.54
C SER A 317 16.04 -8.53 31.59
N ALA A 318 16.07 -7.93 32.78
CA ALA A 318 15.06 -8.19 33.81
C ALA A 318 13.64 -7.81 33.33
N SER A 319 13.52 -6.85 32.42
CA SER A 319 12.23 -6.49 31.79
C SER A 319 11.68 -7.59 30.90
N PHE A 320 12.52 -8.45 30.33
CA PHE A 320 12.06 -9.55 29.47
C PHE A 320 11.54 -10.77 30.26
N ALA A 321 11.65 -10.76 31.59
CA ALA A 321 11.10 -11.80 32.46
C ALA A 321 9.71 -11.43 33.03
N ASP A 322 9.27 -10.19 32.85
CA ASP A 322 8.02 -9.66 33.41
C ASP A 322 6.91 -9.66 32.35
N CYS A 323 5.76 -10.25 32.69
CA CYS A 323 4.57 -10.28 31.85
C CYS A 323 4.08 -8.87 31.48
N ALA A 324 4.28 -7.89 32.37
CA ALA A 324 3.84 -6.51 32.15
C ALA A 324 4.54 -5.85 30.95
N SER A 325 5.80 -6.22 30.69
CA SER A 325 6.57 -5.68 29.56
C SER A 325 6.03 -6.10 28.19
N TYR A 326 5.22 -7.17 28.16
CA TYR A 326 4.62 -7.73 26.95
C TYR A 326 3.11 -7.49 26.87
N ASN A 327 2.57 -6.56 27.67
CA ASN A 327 1.12 -6.33 27.81
C ASN A 327 0.33 -7.58 28.25
N LEU A 328 1.00 -8.56 28.89
CA LEU A 328 0.38 -9.81 29.34
C LEU A 328 -0.20 -9.73 30.76
N GLY A 329 -0.35 -8.52 31.30
CA GLY A 329 -0.80 -8.28 32.67
C GLY A 329 0.25 -8.63 33.73
N SER A 330 -0.20 -9.05 34.92
CA SER A 330 0.70 -9.37 36.03
C SER A 330 1.27 -10.79 35.95
N GLY A 331 2.52 -10.99 36.41
CA GLY A 331 3.14 -12.31 36.48
C GLY A 331 4.65 -12.29 36.24
N THR A 332 5.28 -13.46 36.20
CA THR A 332 6.68 -13.61 35.79
C THR A 332 6.78 -14.80 34.85
N MET A 333 7.37 -14.59 33.68
CA MET A 333 7.53 -15.64 32.66
C MET A 333 8.58 -16.66 33.10
N VAL A 334 8.39 -17.89 32.67
CA VAL A 334 9.36 -18.98 32.90
C VAL A 334 10.14 -19.20 31.61
N CYS A 335 11.44 -19.46 31.71
CA CYS A 335 12.19 -19.90 30.55
C CYS A 335 12.03 -21.42 30.41
N THR A 336 11.57 -21.87 29.25
CA THR A 336 11.46 -23.31 28.97
C THR A 336 12.85 -23.95 28.82
N SER A 337 12.92 -25.28 28.85
CA SER A 337 14.14 -26.03 28.51
C SER A 337 14.53 -25.95 27.03
N LEU A 338 13.79 -25.18 26.23
CA LEU A 338 14.07 -24.86 24.83
C LEU A 338 14.49 -23.39 24.64
N CYS A 339 14.70 -22.64 25.74
CA CYS A 339 15.13 -21.24 25.71
C CYS A 339 14.13 -20.29 25.06
N GLU A 340 12.86 -20.72 25.06
CA GLU A 340 11.70 -19.93 24.69
C GLU A 340 10.97 -19.44 25.95
N PRO A 341 10.43 -18.20 25.94
CA PRO A 341 9.56 -17.71 27.00
C PRO A 341 8.27 -18.53 27.13
N ASP A 342 7.90 -18.89 28.35
CA ASP A 342 6.63 -19.51 28.71
C ASP A 342 5.75 -18.47 29.42
N TYR A 343 4.60 -18.19 28.80
CA TYR A 343 3.62 -17.20 29.25
C TYR A 343 2.58 -17.78 30.22
N SER A 344 2.63 -19.07 30.57
CA SER A 344 1.59 -19.77 31.36
C SER A 344 1.36 -19.21 32.77
N LEU A 345 2.29 -18.42 33.30
CA LEU A 345 2.17 -17.73 34.59
C LEU A 345 1.80 -16.24 34.48
N CYS A 346 1.52 -15.77 33.26
CA CYS A 346 0.98 -14.43 33.02
C CYS A 346 -0.56 -14.43 33.12
N GLU A 347 -1.13 -13.26 33.39
CA GLU A 347 -2.58 -13.05 33.43
C GLU A 347 -3.23 -13.26 32.06
N LEU A 348 -2.58 -12.79 31.00
CA LEU A 348 -2.85 -13.18 29.62
C LEU A 348 -1.75 -14.13 29.17
N THR A 349 -2.15 -15.28 28.61
CA THR A 349 -1.22 -16.32 28.12
C THR A 349 -1.05 -16.27 26.61
N ASP A 350 -1.88 -15.48 25.94
CA ASP A 350 -1.93 -15.32 24.49
C ASP A 350 -1.28 -13.99 24.10
N VAL A 351 0.00 -14.07 23.73
CA VAL A 351 0.79 -12.89 23.35
C VAL A 351 0.29 -12.29 22.04
N CYS A 352 -0.20 -13.11 21.12
CA CYS A 352 -0.69 -12.68 19.82
C CYS A 352 -1.97 -11.84 19.98
N ALA A 353 -2.90 -12.30 20.82
CA ALA A 353 -4.08 -11.51 21.18
C ALA A 353 -3.74 -10.22 21.93
N ALA A 354 -2.69 -10.22 22.78
CA ALA A 354 -2.29 -9.03 23.53
C ALA A 354 -1.69 -7.93 22.64
N TYR A 355 -1.04 -8.30 21.54
CA TYR A 355 -0.50 -7.37 20.56
C TYR A 355 -1.47 -7.07 19.40
N GLY A 356 -2.59 -7.79 19.32
CA GLY A 356 -3.60 -7.57 18.28
C GLY A 356 -3.11 -7.96 16.88
N VAL A 357 -2.18 -8.91 16.83
CA VAL A 357 -1.58 -9.45 15.58
C VAL A 357 -2.34 -10.71 15.13
N TYR A 358 -3.64 -10.73 15.40
CA TYR A 358 -4.52 -11.76 14.88
C TYR A 358 -5.37 -11.12 13.79
N ASP A 359 -5.47 -11.77 12.63
CA ASP A 359 -6.20 -11.24 11.46
C ASP A 359 -5.74 -9.81 11.08
N ASP A 360 -4.43 -9.54 11.17
CA ASP A 360 -3.86 -8.23 10.85
C ASP A 360 -3.48 -8.10 9.37
N GLY A 361 -3.67 -9.17 8.60
CA GLY A 361 -3.44 -9.25 7.17
C GLY A 361 -1.98 -9.50 6.81
N THR A 362 -1.12 -9.81 7.79
CA THR A 362 0.31 -10.07 7.59
C THR A 362 0.66 -11.49 8.05
N CYS A 363 1.34 -12.26 7.20
CA CYS A 363 1.89 -13.55 7.63
C CYS A 363 3.04 -13.34 8.63
N ASP A 364 2.82 -13.68 9.89
CA ASP A 364 3.75 -13.42 10.98
C ASP A 364 4.05 -14.66 11.84
N ALA A 365 4.79 -14.46 12.93
CA ALA A 365 5.16 -15.57 13.81
C ALA A 365 3.97 -16.08 14.65
N CYS A 366 2.98 -15.23 14.92
CA CYS A 366 1.81 -15.52 15.74
C CYS A 366 0.84 -16.51 15.08
N ASP A 367 0.80 -16.53 13.75
CA ASP A 367 0.14 -17.56 12.93
C ASP A 367 0.59 -19.00 13.23
N TRP A 368 1.85 -19.18 13.66
CA TRP A 368 2.48 -20.49 13.87
C TRP A 368 2.73 -20.84 15.32
N ILE A 369 2.99 -19.84 16.18
CA ILE A 369 3.26 -20.08 17.61
C ILE A 369 1.98 -20.44 18.36
N GLY A 370 0.80 -20.24 17.76
CA GLY A 370 -0.44 -20.83 18.20
C GLY A 370 -0.84 -20.35 19.58
N GLY A 371 -1.36 -19.14 19.65
CA GLY A 371 -2.25 -18.78 20.74
C GLY A 371 -3.56 -19.57 20.65
N THR A 372 -4.57 -19.16 21.40
CA THR A 372 -5.83 -19.94 21.50
C THR A 372 -6.77 -19.76 20.29
N VAL A 373 -6.39 -18.89 19.36
CA VAL A 373 -7.14 -18.53 18.16
C VAL A 373 -6.34 -18.93 16.92
N ASP A 374 -7.02 -19.57 15.96
CA ASP A 374 -6.49 -19.93 14.65
C ASP A 374 -6.52 -18.69 13.73
N ASP A 375 -5.36 -18.29 13.21
CA ASP A 375 -5.18 -17.17 12.27
C ASP A 375 -5.01 -17.66 10.82
N PRO A 376 -5.72 -17.08 9.82
CA PRO A 376 -5.58 -17.41 8.41
C PRO A 376 -4.55 -16.59 7.61
N ASP A 377 -3.83 -15.62 8.17
CA ASP A 377 -3.04 -14.65 7.39
C ASP A 377 -1.91 -15.31 6.58
N CYS A 378 -1.11 -16.19 7.18
CA CYS A 378 -0.12 -16.99 6.43
C CYS A 378 -0.73 -17.95 5.40
N ARG A 379 -2.01 -18.30 5.49
CA ARG A 379 -2.67 -19.13 4.45
C ARG A 379 -2.96 -18.31 3.20
N LEU A 380 -3.17 -17.00 3.31
CA LEU A 380 -3.46 -16.12 2.19
C LEU A 380 -2.19 -15.79 1.41
N GLU A 381 -1.07 -15.60 2.12
CA GLU A 381 0.23 -15.32 1.50
C GLU A 381 0.89 -16.56 0.89
N CYS A 382 0.80 -17.73 1.54
CA CYS A 382 1.48 -18.96 1.12
C CYS A 382 0.62 -19.91 0.25
N ALA A 383 -0.45 -19.40 -0.36
CA ALA A 383 -1.30 -20.15 -1.28
C ALA A 383 -0.82 -20.00 -2.73
N ALA A 384 -1.18 -20.95 -3.60
CA ALA A 384 -0.89 -20.88 -5.04
C ALA A 384 -1.61 -19.68 -5.70
N ASN A 385 -0.96 -18.53 -5.69
CA ASN A 385 -1.43 -17.22 -6.12
C ASN A 385 -0.57 -16.67 -7.31
N GLY A 386 0.50 -17.37 -7.67
CA GLY A 386 1.40 -17.05 -8.77
C GLY A 386 2.51 -16.05 -8.42
N ILE A 387 2.72 -15.73 -7.14
CA ILE A 387 3.73 -14.80 -6.64
C ILE A 387 4.46 -15.46 -5.46
N CYS A 388 5.78 -15.55 -5.55
CA CYS A 388 6.58 -16.13 -4.48
C CYS A 388 6.55 -15.25 -3.20
N GLY A 389 5.93 -15.76 -2.12
CA GLY A 389 5.84 -15.12 -0.81
C GLY A 389 7.06 -15.40 0.09
N PRO A 390 7.89 -14.40 0.45
CA PRO A 390 9.11 -14.63 1.22
C PRO A 390 8.86 -15.04 2.69
N ALA A 391 7.68 -14.74 3.24
CA ALA A 391 7.32 -15.03 4.63
C ALA A 391 7.14 -16.54 4.90
N CYS A 392 6.73 -17.30 3.89
CA CYS A 392 6.44 -18.74 3.98
C CYS A 392 7.70 -19.56 4.33
N LEU A 393 8.82 -19.20 3.71
CA LEU A 393 10.10 -19.91 3.81
C LEU A 393 10.81 -19.67 5.15
N TYR A 394 10.67 -18.47 5.75
CA TYR A 394 11.26 -18.15 7.04
C TYR A 394 10.71 -19.04 8.17
N TYR A 395 9.47 -19.54 8.02
CA TYR A 395 8.78 -20.35 9.03
C TYR A 395 8.54 -21.81 8.60
N GLY A 396 9.11 -22.25 7.48
CA GLY A 396 9.24 -23.67 7.12
C GLY A 396 8.21 -24.22 6.15
N VAL A 397 7.31 -23.40 5.59
CA VAL A 397 6.41 -23.77 4.51
C VAL A 397 7.02 -23.37 3.17
N ILE A 398 7.13 -24.34 2.26
CA ILE A 398 7.50 -24.04 0.88
C ILE A 398 6.22 -23.51 0.22
N ASP A 399 6.23 -22.22 -0.09
CA ASP A 399 5.23 -21.60 -0.94
C ASP A 399 5.09 -22.42 -2.24
N PRO A 400 3.87 -22.83 -2.63
CA PRO A 400 3.63 -23.60 -3.84
C PRO A 400 4.15 -22.97 -5.14
N ASP A 401 4.30 -21.64 -5.16
CA ASP A 401 4.74 -20.88 -6.32
C ASP A 401 6.26 -20.67 -6.36
N CYS A 402 6.96 -20.74 -5.22
CA CYS A 402 8.42 -20.59 -5.13
C CYS A 402 9.18 -21.90 -5.43
N ALA A 403 10.42 -21.77 -5.91
CA ALA A 403 11.43 -22.84 -6.04
C ALA A 403 11.13 -23.92 -7.10
N THR A 404 10.43 -23.56 -8.18
CA THR A 404 10.25 -24.45 -9.34
C THR A 404 11.22 -24.09 -10.46
N CYS A 405 12.40 -24.69 -10.41
CA CYS A 405 13.42 -24.53 -11.45
C CYS A 405 12.90 -24.86 -12.85
N GLY A 406 13.02 -23.90 -13.77
CA GLY A 406 12.59 -23.97 -15.16
C GLY A 406 11.24 -23.29 -15.44
N ASN A 407 10.75 -22.43 -14.53
CA ASN A 407 9.51 -21.67 -14.71
C ASN A 407 9.72 -20.34 -15.47
N GLY A 408 10.97 -19.94 -15.71
CA GLY A 408 11.36 -18.76 -16.49
C GLY A 408 11.41 -17.44 -15.71
N VAL A 409 11.42 -17.48 -14.36
CA VAL A 409 11.55 -16.31 -13.50
C VAL A 409 12.66 -16.57 -12.48
N GLN A 410 13.69 -15.72 -12.43
CA GLN A 410 14.74 -15.86 -11.43
C GLN A 410 14.25 -15.37 -10.05
N GLU A 411 14.11 -16.31 -9.11
CA GLU A 411 13.73 -16.05 -7.72
C GLU A 411 14.96 -16.05 -6.79
N ASP A 412 14.84 -15.48 -5.59
CA ASP A 412 15.95 -15.27 -4.63
C ASP A 412 16.77 -16.52 -4.24
N TYR A 413 16.28 -17.72 -4.55
CA TYR A 413 16.92 -19.01 -4.23
C TYR A 413 17.50 -19.74 -5.45
N GLU A 414 17.43 -19.12 -6.63
CA GLU A 414 17.95 -19.62 -7.89
C GLU A 414 19.05 -18.70 -8.41
N GLU A 415 20.21 -19.28 -8.78
CA GLU A 415 21.29 -18.47 -9.41
C GLU A 415 20.88 -18.02 -10.82
N CYS A 416 19.83 -18.63 -11.38
CA CYS A 416 19.22 -18.40 -12.69
C CYS A 416 17.96 -19.28 -12.85
N ASP A 417 16.99 -18.90 -13.69
CA ASP A 417 15.91 -19.80 -14.15
C ASP A 417 15.76 -19.75 -15.67
N GLY A 418 16.04 -20.87 -16.33
CA GLY A 418 15.79 -21.02 -17.76
C GLY A 418 16.61 -20.03 -18.59
N GLY A 419 15.95 -18.98 -19.09
CA GLY A 419 16.57 -17.87 -19.84
C GLY A 419 16.69 -16.56 -19.06
N ASP A 420 16.16 -16.50 -17.83
CA ASP A 420 16.24 -15.35 -16.94
C ASP A 420 17.53 -15.44 -16.12
N LEU A 421 18.48 -14.59 -16.47
CA LEU A 421 19.82 -14.52 -15.94
C LEU A 421 20.08 -13.07 -15.52
N THR A 422 20.01 -12.76 -14.22
CA THR A 422 20.41 -11.43 -13.68
C THR A 422 21.91 -11.13 -13.90
N ILE A 423 22.71 -12.15 -14.22
CA ILE A 423 24.09 -12.03 -14.70
C ILE A 423 24.16 -12.69 -16.08
N ASP A 424 23.99 -11.87 -17.11
CA ASP A 424 23.88 -12.24 -18.52
C ASP A 424 25.23 -12.33 -19.25
N GLU A 425 26.35 -12.00 -18.58
CA GLU A 425 27.69 -12.02 -19.17
C GLU A 425 28.73 -12.76 -18.30
N CYS A 426 29.64 -13.47 -18.96
CA CYS A 426 30.81 -14.08 -18.30
C CYS A 426 31.76 -12.98 -17.80
N ASP A 427 31.59 -12.58 -16.54
CA ASP A 427 32.25 -11.40 -15.96
C ASP A 427 33.78 -11.58 -15.79
N PRO A 428 34.60 -10.59 -16.20
CA PRO A 428 36.06 -10.56 -15.96
C PRO A 428 36.47 -10.66 -14.48
N PHE A 429 35.61 -10.28 -13.55
CA PHE A 429 35.79 -10.41 -12.10
C PHE A 429 35.98 -11.87 -11.67
N PHE A 430 35.35 -12.82 -12.36
CA PHE A 430 35.52 -14.27 -12.14
C PHE A 430 36.61 -14.91 -13.01
N GLY A 431 37.33 -14.10 -13.80
CA GLY A 431 38.49 -14.55 -14.58
C GLY A 431 38.18 -15.02 -16.00
N TYR A 432 37.01 -14.69 -16.55
CA TYR A 432 36.63 -15.00 -17.94
C TYR A 432 36.88 -13.79 -18.87
N THR A 433 37.20 -14.04 -20.14
CA THR A 433 37.42 -13.01 -21.17
C THR A 433 36.28 -12.89 -22.18
N GLY A 434 35.25 -13.73 -22.07
CA GLY A 434 34.03 -13.68 -22.90
C GLY A 434 33.21 -14.97 -22.81
N GLY A 435 32.17 -15.08 -23.64
CA GLY A 435 31.28 -16.26 -23.71
C GLY A 435 29.84 -15.95 -23.28
N THR A 436 29.02 -16.99 -23.15
CA THR A 436 27.62 -16.87 -22.72
C THR A 436 27.40 -17.78 -21.51
N MET A 437 26.90 -17.22 -20.41
CA MET A 437 26.54 -17.97 -19.21
C MET A 437 25.22 -18.72 -19.46
N GLY A 438 25.13 -19.97 -19.02
CA GLY A 438 23.91 -20.77 -19.10
C GLY A 438 23.29 -21.00 -17.73
N CYS A 439 22.09 -21.59 -17.73
CA CYS A 439 21.45 -22.08 -16.52
C CYS A 439 21.31 -23.60 -16.54
N THR A 440 21.70 -24.27 -15.46
CA THR A 440 21.52 -25.72 -15.32
C THR A 440 20.08 -26.08 -14.99
N ALA A 441 19.67 -27.35 -15.20
CA ALA A 441 18.34 -27.87 -14.83
C ALA A 441 18.08 -27.95 -13.31
N THR A 442 19.03 -27.48 -12.49
CA THR A 442 18.91 -27.33 -11.04
C THR A 442 19.11 -25.87 -10.61
N CYS A 443 18.99 -24.93 -11.56
CA CYS A 443 18.99 -23.49 -11.30
C CYS A 443 20.25 -23.00 -10.58
N ARG A 444 21.37 -23.50 -11.11
CA ARG A 444 22.76 -23.07 -10.84
C ARG A 444 23.35 -22.47 -12.11
N ALA A 445 24.19 -21.46 -11.95
CA ALA A 445 24.90 -20.84 -13.05
C ALA A 445 25.84 -21.85 -13.72
N ASP A 446 25.73 -21.99 -15.04
CA ASP A 446 26.59 -22.81 -15.88
C ASP A 446 27.62 -21.95 -16.61
N PHE A 447 28.86 -22.03 -16.14
CA PHE A 447 30.00 -21.33 -16.73
C PHE A 447 30.68 -22.10 -17.86
N SER A 448 30.15 -23.26 -18.29
CA SER A 448 30.78 -24.07 -19.36
C SER A 448 30.81 -23.38 -20.73
N GLY A 449 29.94 -22.40 -20.94
CA GLY A 449 29.93 -21.51 -22.12
C GLY A 449 30.87 -20.30 -22.02
N CYS A 450 31.54 -20.10 -20.87
CA CYS A 450 32.48 -19.01 -20.65
C CYS A 450 33.90 -19.39 -21.12
N THR A 451 34.60 -18.43 -21.72
CA THR A 451 35.99 -18.57 -22.18
C THR A 451 36.93 -17.83 -21.24
N LEU A 452 38.05 -18.47 -20.87
CA LEU A 452 39.14 -17.89 -20.08
C LEU A 452 40.05 -17.01 -20.92
#